data_AF-A0AAD3HBY6-F1
#
_entry.id   AF-A0AAD3HBY6-F1
#
_cell.length_a   1.000
_cell.length_b   1.000
_cell.length_c   1.000
_cell.angle_alpha   90.00
_cell.angle_beta   90.00
_cell.angle_gamma   90.00
#
_symmetry.space_group_name_H-M   'P 1'
#
loop_
_entity.id
_entity.type
_entity.pdbx_description
1 polymer ?
#
loop_
_entity_poly.entity_id
_entity_poly.type
_entity_poly.pdbx_seq_one_letter_code
_entity_poly.pdbx_strand_id
1 'polypeptide(L)'
;MMLQSSLLLLCLIPATLGFQSSRFNHGTSQCKPKSCLHLTTITQINDGIDHLLPKSVYPTIEEGKIAVIPNFIPQNEVNLLRADAQNLWDQGKFSTDALAGYGSTGKFDPAKDRAVLRLPQWKNSELGNYKNRLRFGDLMGKVRSELAYNLNRPNLDLTNSVSTTRYGHGSTEISYTRFGPGAFLKRHVDEHHEELKGIDGWSKPTRRSLSWLIYLNDADWDGRNDGGQLRCFERQDRPNGRIGATFNGDLQVGWLSVTPFDPKERPVYLDGKKHDHGDCAMYYLNDDNSKQYITKAFQTQPIMYVAGSELLVKKTLLSDRKDLADRFHLIEPPKAKFTDILKGDKKYSGWGEDALIGEELEDVDPRGGTLVLFDSVSLPHEVLATKAKARWACSGWMHEDQQAIQEV
;
A
#
# COMPACT_ATOMS: atom_id res chain seq x y z
N MET A 1 -47.93 6.43 20.88
CA MET A 1 -46.99 7.56 21.05
C MET A 1 -46.55 8.01 19.68
N MET A 2 -47.23 9.01 19.12
CA MET A 2 -46.82 9.71 17.90
C MET A 2 -45.98 10.92 18.32
N LEU A 3 -44.88 11.17 17.63
CA LEU A 3 -44.23 12.49 17.64
C LEU A 3 -43.92 12.88 16.19
N GLN A 4 -44.75 13.79 15.68
CA GLN A 4 -44.44 14.72 14.61
C GLN A 4 -43.35 15.67 15.08
N SER A 5 -42.51 16.16 14.16
CA SER A 5 -42.30 17.61 13.95
C SER A 5 -41.33 17.84 12.79
N SER A 6 -41.86 18.40 11.71
CA SER A 6 -41.12 19.10 10.67
C SER A 6 -40.99 20.57 11.07
N LEU A 7 -39.86 21.22 10.80
CA LEU A 7 -39.83 22.68 10.65
C LEU A 7 -38.79 23.10 9.60
N LEU A 8 -39.28 23.77 8.56
CA LEU A 8 -38.55 24.56 7.57
C LEU A 8 -37.92 25.79 8.24
N LEU A 9 -36.79 26.25 7.69
CA LEU A 9 -36.48 27.68 7.70
C LEU A 9 -35.82 28.10 6.36
N LEU A 10 -36.51 28.96 5.62
CA LEU A 10 -35.99 29.75 4.50
C LEU A 10 -35.01 30.82 5.04
N CYS A 11 -34.01 31.17 4.23
CA CYS A 11 -33.47 32.53 4.24
C CYS A 11 -33.07 32.99 2.83
N LEU A 12 -33.52 34.21 2.53
CA LEU A 12 -33.47 34.93 1.26
C LEU A 12 -32.12 35.67 1.06
N ILE A 13 -31.74 35.83 -0.21
CA ILE A 13 -30.68 36.72 -0.75
C ILE A 13 -31.21 38.17 -0.79
N PRO A 14 -30.38 39.23 -0.64
CA PRO A 14 -29.80 39.99 -1.79
C PRO A 14 -28.38 40.56 -1.44
N ALA A 15 -27.55 41.22 -2.26
CA ALA A 15 -27.57 41.79 -3.60
C ALA A 15 -26.12 42.15 -4.06
N THR A 16 -25.95 42.18 -5.39
CA THR A 16 -25.08 42.98 -6.29
C THR A 16 -24.06 44.02 -5.79
N LEU A 17 -22.91 44.11 -6.50
CA LEU A 17 -22.24 45.30 -7.12
C LEU A 17 -20.76 44.91 -7.42
N GLY A 18 -20.06 45.27 -8.50
CA GLY A 18 -20.31 46.09 -9.68
C GLY A 18 -19.05 46.00 -10.57
N PHE A 19 -19.24 45.86 -11.89
CA PHE A 19 -18.17 45.88 -12.89
C PHE A 19 -17.88 47.33 -13.32
N GLN A 20 -16.62 47.75 -13.31
CA GLN A 20 -16.17 48.96 -13.99
C GLN A 20 -15.16 48.62 -15.07
N SER A 21 -15.48 49.05 -16.30
CA SER A 21 -14.57 49.07 -17.45
C SER A 21 -14.02 50.49 -17.65
N SER A 22 -12.73 50.62 -17.95
CA SER A 22 -12.18 51.75 -18.73
C SER A 22 -10.92 51.25 -19.44
N ARG A 23 -10.95 51.14 -20.77
CA ARG A 23 -10.56 52.10 -21.82
C ARG A 23 -9.04 52.31 -21.99
N PHE A 24 -8.67 52.15 -23.26
CA PHE A 24 -7.37 52.23 -23.92
C PHE A 24 -6.63 53.56 -23.74
N ASN A 25 -5.29 53.50 -23.79
CA ASN A 25 -4.46 54.52 -24.41
C ASN A 25 -3.20 53.90 -25.06
N HIS A 26 -2.90 54.33 -26.28
CA HIS A 26 -1.71 54.02 -27.09
C HIS A 26 -0.53 54.93 -26.71
N GLY A 27 0.71 54.43 -26.86
CA GLY A 27 1.90 55.28 -26.89
C GLY A 27 3.27 54.61 -26.73
N THR A 28 3.84 54.18 -27.87
CA THR A 28 5.27 54.24 -28.26
C THR A 28 6.39 53.59 -27.42
N SER A 29 6.87 52.45 -27.97
CA SER A 29 8.26 52.06 -28.30
C SER A 29 9.45 52.69 -27.56
N GLN A 30 10.24 51.85 -26.87
CA GLN A 30 11.70 51.85 -26.98
C GLN A 30 12.28 50.48 -26.60
N CYS A 31 13.18 49.99 -27.45
CA CYS A 31 13.81 48.66 -27.43
C CYS A 31 15.05 48.67 -26.52
N LYS A 32 15.13 47.77 -25.51
CA LYS A 32 16.32 47.46 -24.70
C LYS A 32 16.32 45.98 -24.27
N PRO A 33 17.50 45.41 -23.91
CA PRO A 33 17.85 44.03 -24.24
C PRO A 33 17.22 42.97 -23.30
N LYS A 34 17.02 41.78 -23.87
CA LYS A 34 16.38 40.62 -23.26
C LYS A 34 17.13 40.14 -22.01
N SER A 35 16.64 40.46 -20.82
CA SER A 35 16.81 39.61 -19.64
C SER A 35 15.69 38.58 -19.64
N CYS A 36 16.03 37.30 -19.70
CA CYS A 36 15.08 36.20 -19.54
C CYS A 36 14.60 36.15 -18.09
N LEU A 37 13.58 36.95 -17.77
CA LEU A 37 12.77 36.78 -16.58
C LEU A 37 11.74 35.70 -16.92
N HIS A 38 11.90 34.50 -16.36
CA HIS A 38 10.82 33.53 -16.30
C HIS A 38 9.67 34.17 -15.51
N LEU A 39 8.66 34.68 -16.22
CA LEU A 39 7.34 34.87 -15.65
C LEU A 39 6.79 33.45 -15.41
N THR A 40 6.95 32.98 -14.18
CA THR A 40 6.11 31.89 -13.68
C THR A 40 4.71 32.47 -13.61
N THR A 41 3.89 32.18 -14.63
CA THR A 41 2.46 32.40 -14.56
C THR A 41 1.94 31.48 -13.46
N ILE A 42 1.83 32.02 -12.24
CA ILE A 42 1.08 31.40 -11.16
C ILE A 42 -0.38 31.52 -11.58
N THR A 43 -0.87 30.55 -12.34
CA THR A 43 -2.30 30.26 -12.39
C THR A 43 -2.70 29.81 -10.98
N GLN A 44 -3.14 30.77 -10.17
CA GLN A 44 -3.92 30.49 -8.97
C GLN A 44 -5.23 29.84 -9.42
N ILE A 45 -5.24 28.52 -9.41
CA ILE A 45 -6.49 27.75 -9.35
C ILE A 45 -6.78 27.58 -7.86
N ASN A 46 -7.90 28.12 -7.42
CA ASN A 46 -8.46 27.87 -6.10
C ASN A 46 -8.93 26.40 -6.02
N ASP A 47 -8.05 25.48 -5.67
CA ASP A 47 -8.39 24.13 -5.18
C ASP A 47 -8.23 24.17 -3.65
N GLY A 48 -9.30 24.47 -2.90
CA GLY A 48 -9.30 24.78 -1.46
C GLY A 48 -8.95 23.64 -0.49
N ILE A 49 -8.02 22.76 -0.84
CA ILE A 49 -7.39 21.77 0.05
C ILE A 49 -5.88 21.88 -0.17
N ASP A 50 -5.12 22.19 0.88
CA ASP A 50 -3.65 22.02 0.85
C ASP A 50 -3.36 20.54 0.57
N HIS A 51 -3.02 20.21 -0.68
CA HIS A 51 -2.68 18.85 -1.06
C HIS A 51 -1.37 18.43 -0.37
N LEU A 52 -1.44 17.39 0.48
CA LEU A 52 -0.26 16.79 1.11
C LEU A 52 0.52 15.92 0.12
N LEU A 53 -0.16 15.33 -0.86
CA LEU A 53 0.44 14.43 -1.84
C LEU A 53 0.42 15.05 -3.25
N PRO A 54 1.48 14.81 -4.05
CA PRO A 54 1.44 15.14 -5.47
C PRO A 54 0.30 14.41 -6.19
N LYS A 55 -0.38 15.07 -7.13
CA LYS A 55 -1.50 14.49 -7.90
C LYS A 55 -1.14 13.19 -8.65
N SER A 56 0.16 12.96 -8.93
CA SER A 56 0.64 11.73 -9.56
C SER A 56 0.56 10.49 -8.66
N VAL A 57 0.49 10.66 -7.33
CA VAL A 57 0.46 9.54 -6.38
C VAL A 57 -0.73 8.61 -6.62
N TYR A 58 -1.91 9.19 -6.87
CA TYR A 58 -3.15 8.42 -6.99
C TYR A 58 -3.17 7.48 -8.21
N PRO A 59 -2.92 7.95 -9.45
CA PRO A 59 -2.84 7.06 -10.60
C PRO A 59 -1.70 6.05 -10.47
N THR A 60 -0.55 6.41 -9.87
CA THR A 60 0.53 5.44 -9.61
C THR A 60 0.05 4.28 -8.73
N ILE A 61 -0.65 4.57 -7.63
CA ILE A 61 -1.22 3.51 -6.79
C ILE A 61 -2.26 2.70 -7.56
N GLU A 62 -3.16 3.34 -8.32
CA GLU A 62 -4.19 2.63 -9.11
C GLU A 62 -3.60 1.76 -10.24
N GLU A 63 -2.39 2.06 -10.70
CA GLU A 63 -1.64 1.26 -11.67
C GLU A 63 -0.92 0.05 -11.04
N GLY A 64 -0.98 -0.11 -9.71
CA GLY A 64 -0.33 -1.22 -9.00
C GLY A 64 1.16 -1.00 -8.81
N LYS A 65 1.57 0.26 -8.74
CA LYS A 65 2.95 0.72 -8.64
C LYS A 65 3.22 1.35 -7.27
N ILE A 66 4.50 1.53 -6.94
CA ILE A 66 4.90 2.24 -5.72
C ILE A 66 4.93 3.75 -5.98
N ALA A 67 4.15 4.50 -5.21
CA ALA A 67 4.26 5.95 -5.21
C ALA A 67 5.37 6.39 -4.23
N VAL A 68 6.37 7.10 -4.73
CA VAL A 68 7.54 7.57 -3.96
C VAL A 68 7.52 9.10 -3.86
N ILE A 69 7.52 9.62 -2.63
CA ILE A 69 7.48 11.05 -2.33
C ILE A 69 8.74 11.40 -1.52
N PRO A 70 9.83 11.84 -2.18
CA PRO A 70 11.05 12.24 -1.49
C PRO A 70 10.83 13.52 -0.69
N ASN A 71 11.53 13.66 0.43
CA ASN A 71 11.45 14.83 1.30
C ASN A 71 10.02 15.17 1.77
N PHE A 72 9.16 14.15 1.94
CA PHE A 72 7.80 14.32 2.42
C PHE A 72 7.74 14.93 3.82
N ILE A 73 8.63 14.50 4.71
CA ILE A 73 8.90 15.20 5.97
C ILE A 73 10.31 15.80 5.97
N PRO A 74 10.50 16.98 6.58
CA PRO A 74 11.80 17.62 6.61
C PRO A 74 12.79 16.87 7.52
N GLN A 75 14.10 17.04 7.26
CA GLN A 75 15.16 16.29 7.94
C GLN A 75 15.16 16.47 9.47
N ASN A 76 14.74 17.64 9.98
CA ASN A 76 14.61 17.84 11.42
C ASN A 76 13.55 16.91 12.05
N GLU A 77 12.43 16.68 11.36
CA GLU A 77 11.39 15.75 11.80
C GLU A 77 11.86 14.30 11.70
N VAL A 78 12.61 13.95 10.64
CA VAL A 78 13.29 12.66 10.52
C VAL A 78 14.18 12.40 11.72
N ASN A 79 15.03 13.36 12.09
CA ASN A 79 15.97 13.23 13.20
C ASN A 79 15.24 13.05 14.54
N LEU A 80 14.12 13.76 14.75
CA LEU A 80 13.31 13.64 15.96
C LEU A 80 12.68 12.26 16.10
N LEU A 81 12.10 11.72 15.02
CA LEU A 81 11.50 10.37 15.02
C LEU A 81 12.59 9.28 15.13
N ARG A 82 13.73 9.47 14.45
CA ARG A 82 14.86 8.55 14.52
C ARG A 82 15.44 8.48 15.92
N ALA A 83 15.63 9.63 16.59
CA ALA A 83 16.12 9.68 17.95
C ALA A 83 15.17 8.97 18.93
N ASP A 84 13.85 9.16 18.77
CA ASP A 84 12.87 8.44 19.57
C ASP A 84 12.95 6.92 19.36
N ALA A 85 12.97 6.47 18.11
CA ALA A 85 13.08 5.06 17.76
C ALA A 85 14.37 4.42 18.31
N GLN A 86 15.51 5.12 18.21
CA GLN A 86 16.79 4.67 18.74
C GLN A 86 16.77 4.57 20.27
N ASN A 87 16.23 5.58 20.97
CA ASN A 87 16.12 5.56 22.43
C ASN A 87 15.25 4.39 22.91
N LEU A 88 14.11 4.14 22.24
CA LEU A 88 13.23 3.02 22.56
C LEU A 88 13.87 1.66 22.26
N TRP A 89 14.71 1.59 21.23
CA TRP A 89 15.51 0.41 20.92
C TRP A 89 16.55 0.13 22.01
N ASP A 90 17.30 1.15 22.43
CA ASP A 90 18.33 1.04 23.47
C ASP A 90 17.73 0.66 24.83
N GLN A 91 16.46 1.02 25.06
CA GLN A 91 15.66 0.62 26.23
C GLN A 91 15.02 -0.77 26.11
N GLY A 92 15.28 -1.51 25.02
CA GLY A 92 14.75 -2.86 24.81
C GLY A 92 13.23 -2.91 24.60
N LYS A 93 12.61 -1.85 24.07
CA LYS A 93 11.15 -1.79 23.87
C LYS A 93 10.67 -2.42 22.56
N PHE A 94 11.59 -2.76 21.66
CA PHE A 94 11.27 -3.43 20.42
C PHE A 94 11.06 -4.93 20.65
N SER A 95 10.13 -5.48 19.88
CA SER A 95 9.92 -6.92 19.78
C SER A 95 10.59 -7.45 18.51
N THR A 96 10.99 -8.71 18.56
CA THR A 96 11.54 -9.42 17.41
C THR A 96 10.37 -9.84 16.49
N ASP A 97 10.59 -9.79 15.18
CA ASP A 97 9.58 -10.25 14.22
C ASP A 97 10.11 -11.45 13.43
N ALA A 98 9.54 -12.62 13.72
CA ALA A 98 9.93 -13.91 13.14
C ALA A 98 9.67 -14.02 11.63
N LEU A 99 9.02 -13.02 11.01
CA LEU A 99 8.78 -12.95 9.57
C LEU A 99 10.03 -12.56 8.75
N ALA A 100 11.08 -12.02 9.38
CA ALA A 100 12.36 -11.83 8.69
C ALA A 100 13.05 -13.19 8.52
N GLY A 101 13.31 -13.57 7.27
CA GLY A 101 13.93 -14.84 6.93
C GLY A 101 15.29 -14.97 7.61
N TYR A 102 15.36 -15.84 8.63
CA TYR A 102 16.61 -16.19 9.29
C TYR A 102 17.70 -16.53 8.27
N GLY A 103 18.85 -15.86 8.35
CA GLY A 103 20.16 -16.49 8.14
C GLY A 103 20.26 -17.77 8.98
N SER A 104 20.73 -18.87 8.39
CA SER A 104 20.95 -20.23 8.94
C SER A 104 20.58 -20.48 10.42
N THR A 105 19.54 -21.29 10.71
CA THR A 105 19.49 -22.23 11.88
C THR A 105 19.98 -21.72 13.25
N GLY A 106 19.95 -20.40 13.52
CA GLY A 106 20.69 -19.74 14.58
C GLY A 106 19.78 -19.05 15.59
N LYS A 107 20.33 -18.78 16.77
CA LYS A 107 19.67 -17.92 17.77
C LYS A 107 19.51 -16.51 17.20
N PHE A 108 18.31 -15.95 17.34
CA PHE A 108 18.01 -14.56 16.99
C PHE A 108 19.05 -13.60 17.58
N ASP A 109 19.55 -12.69 16.75
CA ASP A 109 20.49 -11.63 17.12
C ASP A 109 19.79 -10.27 16.93
N PRO A 110 19.27 -9.66 18.01
CA PRO A 110 18.59 -8.36 17.94
C PRO A 110 19.44 -7.27 17.27
N ALA A 111 20.77 -7.37 17.35
CA ALA A 111 21.64 -6.38 16.72
C ALA A 111 21.60 -6.44 15.20
N LYS A 112 21.36 -7.62 14.62
CA LYS A 112 21.40 -7.87 13.16
C LYS A 112 20.02 -8.04 12.55
N ASP A 113 19.07 -8.60 13.28
CA ASP A 113 17.78 -9.01 12.74
C ASP A 113 16.78 -7.83 12.64
N ARG A 114 15.63 -8.12 12.00
CA ARG A 114 14.50 -7.21 11.96
C ARG A 114 13.82 -7.14 13.32
N ALA A 115 13.60 -5.92 13.80
CA ALA A 115 12.87 -5.64 15.03
C ALA A 115 11.79 -4.58 14.81
N VAL A 116 10.71 -4.68 15.59
CA VAL A 116 9.52 -3.84 15.46
C VAL A 116 9.06 -3.34 16.81
N LEU A 117 8.86 -2.02 16.94
CA LEU A 117 8.10 -1.41 18.02
C LEU A 117 6.63 -1.34 17.60
N ARG A 118 5.79 -2.18 18.19
CA ARG A 118 4.39 -2.37 17.78
C ARG A 118 3.49 -1.25 18.30
N LEU A 119 2.26 -1.22 17.77
CA LEU A 119 1.26 -0.21 18.05
C LEU A 119 0.97 0.03 19.56
N PRO A 120 0.88 -0.98 20.45
CA PRO A 120 0.65 -0.72 21.87
C PRO A 120 1.76 0.12 22.50
N GLN A 121 3.03 -0.18 22.18
CA GLN A 121 4.17 0.61 22.63
C GLN A 121 4.19 1.99 21.97
N TRP A 122 3.86 2.08 20.68
CA TRP A 122 3.75 3.34 19.96
C TRP A 122 2.78 4.32 20.66
N LYS A 123 1.61 3.81 21.06
CA LYS A 123 0.54 4.58 21.72
C LYS A 123 0.77 4.86 23.20
N ASN A 124 1.80 4.28 23.82
CA ASN A 124 2.05 4.47 25.25
C ASN A 124 2.64 5.88 25.50
N SER A 125 1.93 6.69 26.29
CA SER A 125 2.33 8.06 26.65
C SER A 125 3.59 8.12 27.49
N GLU A 126 3.90 7.05 28.22
CA GLU A 126 5.03 6.96 29.15
C GLU A 126 6.34 6.52 28.46
N LEU A 127 6.30 6.21 27.16
CA LEU A 127 7.45 5.74 26.40
C LEU A 127 7.97 6.81 25.44
N GLY A 128 9.28 7.04 25.46
CA GLY A 128 9.97 7.90 24.49
C GLY A 128 9.35 9.29 24.35
N ASN A 129 9.40 9.85 23.15
CA ASN A 129 8.80 11.12 22.79
C ASN A 129 7.40 10.92 22.20
N TYR A 130 6.44 10.60 23.06
CA TYR A 130 5.05 10.37 22.67
C TYR A 130 4.43 11.54 21.90
N LYS A 131 4.75 12.79 22.28
CA LYS A 131 4.23 13.99 21.58
C LYS A 131 4.64 14.03 20.11
N ASN A 132 5.87 13.66 19.79
CA ASN A 132 6.33 13.58 18.40
C ASN A 132 5.61 12.48 17.64
N ARG A 133 5.42 11.30 18.25
CA ARG A 133 4.67 10.19 17.65
C ARG A 133 3.20 10.54 17.41
N LEU A 134 2.58 11.27 18.34
CA LEU A 134 1.19 11.74 18.19
C LEU A 134 1.06 12.70 17.00
N ARG A 135 1.91 13.74 16.93
CA ARG A 135 1.91 14.69 15.81
C ARG A 135 2.15 13.99 14.46
N PHE A 136 3.02 12.99 14.44
CA PHE A 136 3.26 12.19 13.23
C PHE A 136 2.05 11.32 12.87
N GLY A 137 1.38 10.72 13.86
CA GLY A 137 0.13 10.00 13.67
C GLY A 137 -0.97 10.88 13.07
N ASP A 138 -1.09 12.13 13.54
CA ASP A 138 -2.05 13.11 13.00
C ASP A 138 -1.76 13.44 11.53
N LEU A 139 -0.48 13.59 11.15
CA LEU A 139 -0.08 13.79 9.76
C LEU A 139 -0.52 12.61 8.89
N MET A 140 -0.23 11.37 9.31
CA MET A 140 -0.64 10.18 8.56
C MET A 140 -2.16 10.02 8.51
N GLY A 141 -2.88 10.46 9.54
CA GLY A 141 -4.34 10.55 9.55
C GLY A 141 -4.88 11.44 8.42
N LYS A 142 -4.25 12.58 8.16
CA LYS A 142 -4.60 13.48 7.04
C LYS A 142 -4.24 12.91 5.67
N VAL A 143 -3.06 12.28 5.54
CA VAL A 143 -2.64 11.58 4.31
C VAL A 143 -3.69 10.52 3.92
N ARG A 144 -4.17 9.75 4.89
CA ARG A 144 -5.23 8.77 4.66
C ARG A 144 -6.54 9.41 4.21
N SER A 145 -7.00 10.50 4.84
CA SER A 145 -8.21 11.21 4.41
C SER A 145 -8.11 11.69 2.96
N GLU A 146 -6.94 12.19 2.57
CA GLU A 146 -6.66 12.59 1.19
C GLU A 146 -6.66 11.38 0.23
N LEU A 147 -6.05 10.25 0.61
CA LEU A 147 -6.07 9.01 -0.18
C LEU A 147 -7.48 8.43 -0.32
N ALA A 148 -8.28 8.45 0.76
CA ALA A 148 -9.66 7.98 0.75
C ALA A 148 -10.50 8.72 -0.29
N TYR A 149 -10.34 10.04 -0.36
CA TYR A 149 -11.03 10.88 -1.34
C TYR A 149 -10.51 10.63 -2.76
N ASN A 150 -9.20 10.77 -2.99
CA ASN A 150 -8.64 10.77 -4.34
C ASN A 150 -8.56 9.39 -5.01
N LEU A 151 -8.50 8.30 -4.24
CA LEU A 151 -8.60 6.92 -4.75
C LEU A 151 -10.03 6.40 -4.80
N ASN A 152 -11.02 7.24 -4.45
CA ASN A 152 -12.43 6.86 -4.33
C ASN A 152 -12.63 5.64 -3.40
N ARG A 153 -11.91 5.61 -2.27
CA ARG A 153 -11.95 4.56 -1.24
C ARG A 153 -12.50 5.13 0.06
N PRO A 154 -13.80 5.50 0.12
CA PRO A 154 -14.35 6.19 1.29
C PRO A 154 -14.18 5.39 2.58
N ASN A 155 -14.23 4.05 2.51
CA ASN A 155 -14.08 3.13 3.63
C ASN A 155 -12.73 3.24 4.37
N LEU A 156 -11.69 3.80 3.73
CA LEU A 156 -10.43 4.14 4.40
C LEU A 156 -10.63 5.21 5.49
N ASP A 157 -11.64 6.08 5.36
CA ASP A 157 -11.91 7.19 6.27
C ASP A 157 -13.30 7.19 6.93
N LEU A 158 -13.87 6.00 7.10
CA LEU A 158 -15.11 5.86 7.87
C LEU A 158 -14.84 6.05 9.36
N THR A 159 -15.35 7.15 9.91
CA THR A 159 -15.23 7.50 11.35
C THR A 159 -15.89 6.50 12.29
N ASN A 160 -16.92 5.79 11.82
CA ASN A 160 -17.67 4.80 12.61
C ASN A 160 -17.38 3.34 12.19
N SER A 161 -16.20 3.08 11.60
CA SER A 161 -15.79 1.74 11.18
C SER A 161 -15.19 0.91 12.32
N VAL A 162 -15.12 -0.41 12.12
CA VAL A 162 -14.42 -1.30 13.05
C VAL A 162 -12.93 -0.98 13.09
N SER A 163 -12.36 -0.63 11.94
CA SER A 163 -10.98 -0.14 11.85
C SER A 163 -10.71 1.09 12.71
N THR A 164 -11.60 2.09 12.69
CA THR A 164 -11.44 3.30 13.53
C THR A 164 -11.52 2.94 15.01
N THR A 165 -12.44 2.06 15.39
CA THR A 165 -12.56 1.59 16.78
C THR A 165 -11.28 0.91 17.26
N ARG A 166 -10.66 0.08 16.42
CA ARG A 166 -9.46 -0.70 16.76
C ARG A 166 -8.18 0.13 16.77
N TYR A 167 -7.99 0.96 15.75
CA TYR A 167 -6.74 1.67 15.50
C TYR A 167 -6.80 3.15 15.91
N GLY A 168 -7.97 3.67 16.28
CA GLY A 168 -8.21 5.06 16.65
C GLY A 168 -8.62 5.93 15.46
N HIS A 169 -8.92 7.21 15.71
CA HIS A 169 -9.12 8.20 14.64
C HIS A 169 -7.92 8.14 13.69
N GLY A 170 -8.18 7.73 12.45
CA GLY A 170 -7.11 7.47 11.50
C GLY A 170 -7.02 6.03 10.99
N SER A 171 -7.66 5.03 11.60
CA SER A 171 -7.61 3.61 11.16
C SER A 171 -6.21 3.10 10.73
N THR A 172 -5.14 3.64 11.32
CA THR A 172 -3.78 3.42 10.86
C THR A 172 -3.03 2.58 11.89
N GLU A 173 -2.62 1.37 11.49
CA GLU A 173 -1.61 0.61 12.22
C GLU A 173 -0.26 1.30 12.01
N ILE A 174 0.46 1.64 13.09
CA ILE A 174 1.76 2.33 13.03
C ILE A 174 2.79 1.61 13.89
N SER A 175 4.00 1.52 13.38
CA SER A 175 5.16 0.94 14.07
C SER A 175 6.45 1.64 13.71
N TYR A 176 7.46 1.53 14.57
CA TYR A 176 8.85 1.69 14.14
C TYR A 176 9.40 0.33 13.73
N THR A 177 10.14 0.30 12.62
CA THR A 177 10.87 -0.88 12.17
C THR A 177 12.36 -0.58 12.09
N ARG A 178 13.16 -1.57 12.48
CA ARG A 178 14.62 -1.57 12.42
C ARG A 178 15.09 -2.83 11.71
N PHE A 179 15.98 -2.67 10.75
CA PHE A 179 16.74 -3.75 10.13
C PHE A 179 18.22 -3.54 10.48
N GLY A 180 18.80 -4.44 11.28
CA GLY A 180 20.23 -4.43 11.55
C GLY A 180 21.06 -4.84 10.32
N PRO A 181 22.40 -4.73 10.36
CA PRO A 181 23.30 -5.17 9.29
C PRO A 181 23.04 -6.63 8.86
N GLY A 182 22.81 -6.83 7.56
CA GLY A 182 22.52 -8.13 6.96
C GLY A 182 21.05 -8.56 7.02
N ALA A 183 20.18 -7.84 7.75
CA ALA A 183 18.75 -8.14 7.75
C ALA A 183 18.11 -7.78 6.41
N PHE A 184 17.14 -8.61 6.03
CA PHE A 184 16.31 -8.47 4.83
C PHE A 184 14.89 -8.96 5.15
N LEU A 185 13.97 -8.69 4.24
CA LEU A 185 12.62 -9.27 4.26
C LEU A 185 12.34 -9.85 2.88
N LYS A 186 11.93 -11.12 2.82
CA LYS A 186 11.68 -11.80 1.54
C LYS A 186 10.50 -11.19 0.81
N ARG A 187 10.40 -11.44 -0.50
CA ARG A 187 9.22 -11.10 -1.32
C ARG A 187 7.92 -11.59 -0.67
N HIS A 188 6.96 -10.68 -0.53
CA HIS A 188 5.62 -10.90 0.00
C HIS A 188 4.67 -9.79 -0.49
N VAL A 189 3.36 -9.97 -0.30
CA VAL A 189 2.39 -8.87 -0.21
C VAL A 189 1.99 -8.63 1.25
N ASP A 190 1.50 -7.43 1.54
CA ASP A 190 1.15 -7.04 2.90
C ASP A 190 -0.25 -7.50 3.33
N GLU A 191 -1.10 -7.83 2.35
CA GLU A 191 -2.45 -8.34 2.56
C GLU A 191 -2.82 -9.46 1.60
N HIS A 192 -3.58 -10.43 2.11
CA HIS A 192 -4.15 -11.53 1.32
C HIS A 192 -5.67 -11.59 1.48
N HIS A 193 -6.34 -12.19 0.50
CA HIS A 193 -7.73 -12.59 0.66
C HIS A 193 -7.91 -13.45 1.92
N GLU A 194 -9.02 -13.29 2.62
CA GLU A 194 -9.24 -13.91 3.94
C GLU A 194 -9.29 -15.43 3.84
N GLU A 195 -9.86 -15.92 2.74
CA GLU A 195 -9.80 -17.33 2.34
C GLU A 195 -8.42 -17.90 2.03
N LEU A 196 -7.36 -17.09 2.05
CA LEU A 196 -5.97 -17.51 1.84
C LEU A 196 -5.12 -17.39 3.12
N LYS A 197 -5.71 -16.89 4.22
CA LYS A 197 -5.03 -16.71 5.53
C LYS A 197 -5.17 -17.90 6.48
N GLY A 198 -5.92 -18.92 6.08
CA GLY A 198 -6.16 -20.12 6.88
C GLY A 198 -7.31 -19.93 7.86
N ILE A 199 -7.38 -20.77 8.91
CA ILE A 199 -8.50 -20.84 9.85
C ILE A 199 -8.84 -19.49 10.50
N ASP A 200 -7.86 -18.60 10.65
CA ASP A 200 -7.99 -17.30 11.29
C ASP A 200 -8.26 -16.16 10.29
N GLY A 201 -8.40 -16.45 9.00
CA GLY A 201 -8.53 -15.43 7.96
C GLY A 201 -9.74 -14.51 8.15
N TRP A 202 -10.85 -15.09 8.61
CA TRP A 202 -12.08 -14.37 8.94
C TRP A 202 -12.18 -13.89 10.39
N SER A 203 -11.16 -14.17 11.22
CA SER A 203 -11.18 -13.80 12.65
C SER A 203 -10.92 -12.32 12.90
N LYS A 204 -10.31 -11.62 11.94
CA LYS A 204 -10.03 -10.20 12.04
C LYS A 204 -11.20 -9.43 11.42
N PRO A 205 -11.66 -8.32 12.02
CA PRO A 205 -12.76 -7.54 11.45
C PRO A 205 -12.30 -6.49 10.43
N THR A 206 -11.00 -6.44 10.12
CA THR A 206 -10.38 -5.38 9.32
C THR A 206 -9.27 -5.97 8.46
N ARG A 207 -9.03 -5.36 7.31
CA ARG A 207 -7.93 -5.70 6.40
C ARG A 207 -7.03 -4.49 6.13
N ARG A 208 -5.79 -4.75 5.75
CA ARG A 208 -4.83 -3.76 5.29
C ARG A 208 -5.16 -3.39 3.86
N SER A 209 -5.36 -2.11 3.62
CA SER A 209 -5.84 -1.58 2.36
C SER A 209 -4.70 -0.88 1.62
N LEU A 210 -4.09 0.12 2.26
CA LEU A 210 -2.88 0.79 1.76
C LEU A 210 -1.73 0.61 2.74
N SER A 211 -0.56 0.35 2.20
CA SER A 211 0.71 0.24 2.93
C SER A 211 1.51 1.51 2.76
N TRP A 212 2.21 1.91 3.82
CA TRP A 212 3.05 3.09 3.78
C TRP A 212 4.30 2.94 4.63
N LEU A 213 5.39 3.56 4.19
CA LEU A 213 6.61 3.68 4.97
C LEU A 213 7.16 5.11 4.86
N ILE A 214 7.67 5.64 5.98
CA ILE A 214 8.52 6.83 5.99
C ILE A 214 9.89 6.43 6.50
N TYR A 215 10.89 6.60 5.65
CA TYR A 215 12.26 6.26 6.01
C TYR A 215 12.87 7.26 6.97
N LEU A 216 13.57 6.74 7.98
CA LEU A 216 14.17 7.53 9.03
C LEU A 216 15.70 7.55 8.94
N ASN A 217 16.27 7.23 7.79
CA ASN A 217 17.71 7.11 7.61
C ASN A 217 18.39 8.44 7.33
N ASP A 218 19.72 8.41 7.22
CA ASP A 218 20.49 9.56 6.80
C ASP A 218 20.02 10.02 5.40
N ALA A 219 20.09 11.32 5.13
CA ALA A 219 19.65 11.89 3.84
C ALA A 219 20.53 11.41 2.67
N ASP A 220 21.77 11.02 2.96
CA ASP A 220 22.79 10.54 2.02
C ASP A 220 22.79 9.02 1.87
N TRP A 221 21.79 8.30 2.40
CA TRP A 221 21.70 6.84 2.22
C TRP A 221 21.71 6.45 0.75
N ASP A 222 22.60 5.55 0.38
CA ASP A 222 22.75 5.06 -0.99
C ASP A 222 22.53 3.54 -1.01
N GLY A 223 21.46 3.09 -1.64
CA GLY A 223 21.13 1.66 -1.72
C GLY A 223 22.25 0.81 -2.34
N ARG A 224 23.05 1.37 -3.25
CA ARG A 224 24.18 0.65 -3.85
C ARG A 224 25.27 0.36 -2.83
N ASN A 225 25.53 1.28 -1.91
CA ASN A 225 26.60 1.19 -0.94
C ASN A 225 26.14 0.62 0.41
N ASP A 226 24.92 0.96 0.84
CA ASP A 226 24.36 0.62 2.15
C ASP A 226 23.34 -0.53 2.11
N GLY A 227 22.80 -0.86 0.92
CA GLY A 227 21.73 -1.86 0.76
C GLY A 227 20.39 -1.39 1.33
N GLY A 228 19.53 -2.33 1.73
CA GLY A 228 18.28 -2.01 2.42
C GLY A 228 17.18 -1.39 1.55
N GLN A 229 17.33 -1.42 0.23
CA GLN A 229 16.31 -0.92 -0.70
C GLN A 229 15.01 -1.71 -0.54
N LEU A 230 13.87 -1.02 -0.70
CA LEU A 230 12.59 -1.68 -0.89
C LEU A 230 12.48 -2.00 -2.39
N ARG A 231 12.57 -3.28 -2.73
CA ARG A 231 12.38 -3.76 -4.10
C ARG A 231 10.91 -4.09 -4.30
N CYS A 232 10.31 -3.46 -5.29
CA CYS A 232 8.94 -3.65 -5.70
C CYS A 232 8.89 -4.39 -7.04
N PHE A 233 7.88 -5.24 -7.21
CA PHE A 233 7.64 -6.00 -8.43
C PHE A 233 6.38 -5.46 -9.10
N GLU A 234 6.54 -4.35 -9.81
CA GLU A 234 5.44 -3.65 -10.46
C GLU A 234 4.95 -4.40 -11.69
N ARG A 235 3.69 -4.22 -12.07
CA ARG A 235 3.19 -4.72 -13.34
C ARG A 235 3.70 -3.84 -14.49
N GLN A 236 4.13 -4.48 -15.57
CA GLN A 236 4.56 -3.78 -16.79
C GLN A 236 3.39 -3.10 -17.50
N ASP A 237 2.25 -3.79 -17.55
CA ASP A 237 1.05 -3.31 -18.21
C ASP A 237 0.17 -2.55 -17.22
N ARG A 238 -0.54 -1.53 -17.72
CA ARG A 238 -1.53 -0.83 -16.91
C ARG A 238 -2.75 -1.74 -16.69
N PRO A 239 -3.21 -1.93 -15.45
CA PRO A 239 -4.41 -2.70 -15.17
C PRO A 239 -5.65 -2.04 -15.77
N ASN A 240 -6.50 -2.84 -16.39
CA ASN A 240 -7.83 -2.44 -16.83
C ASN A 240 -8.84 -2.70 -15.71
N GLY A 241 -8.92 -1.75 -14.78
CA GLY A 241 -9.85 -1.78 -13.67
C GLY A 241 -9.15 -1.48 -12.33
N ARG A 242 -9.95 -1.53 -11.27
CA ARG A 242 -9.50 -1.27 -9.90
C ARG A 242 -8.58 -2.38 -9.40
N ILE A 243 -7.48 -2.08 -8.73
CA ILE A 243 -6.62 -3.11 -8.14
C ILE A 243 -6.90 -3.32 -6.65
N GLY A 244 -6.36 -4.41 -6.11
CA GLY A 244 -6.31 -4.69 -4.68
C GLY A 244 -7.64 -5.17 -4.11
N ALA A 245 -8.68 -4.33 -4.15
CA ALA A 245 -10.02 -4.66 -3.68
C ALA A 245 -11.11 -4.08 -4.59
N THR A 246 -12.20 -4.80 -4.80
CA THR A 246 -13.39 -4.25 -5.48
C THR A 246 -14.18 -3.28 -4.59
N PHE A 247 -15.19 -2.60 -5.15
CA PHE A 247 -16.11 -1.76 -4.37
C PHE A 247 -16.90 -2.53 -3.30
N ASN A 248 -17.14 -3.83 -3.52
CA ASN A 248 -17.83 -4.69 -2.56
C ASN A 248 -16.87 -5.33 -1.55
N GLY A 249 -15.56 -5.16 -1.76
CA GLY A 249 -14.53 -5.60 -0.85
C GLY A 249 -13.86 -6.93 -1.20
N ASP A 250 -14.29 -7.62 -2.25
CA ASP A 250 -13.59 -8.81 -2.74
C ASP A 250 -12.13 -8.48 -3.06
N LEU A 251 -11.19 -9.23 -2.48
CA LEU A 251 -9.76 -8.98 -2.67
C LEU A 251 -9.21 -9.66 -3.92
N GLN A 252 -8.25 -8.99 -4.53
CA GLN A 252 -7.52 -9.50 -5.68
C GLN A 252 -6.64 -10.70 -5.26
N VAL A 253 -6.59 -11.72 -6.10
CA VAL A 253 -5.78 -12.93 -5.90
C VAL A 253 -4.82 -13.21 -7.06
N GLY A 254 -5.04 -12.58 -8.21
CA GLY A 254 -4.23 -12.80 -9.39
C GLY A 254 -4.45 -11.77 -10.49
N TRP A 255 -3.93 -12.11 -11.66
CA TRP A 255 -3.94 -11.33 -12.89
C TRP A 255 -4.29 -12.23 -14.08
N LEU A 256 -4.92 -11.65 -15.10
CA LEU A 256 -4.91 -12.18 -16.47
C LEU A 256 -4.05 -11.26 -17.32
N SER A 257 -2.91 -11.76 -17.80
CA SER A 257 -1.98 -10.99 -18.62
C SER A 257 -2.59 -10.57 -19.97
N VAL A 258 -2.03 -9.53 -20.58
CA VAL A 258 -2.39 -9.07 -21.92
C VAL A 258 -2.15 -10.16 -22.97
N THR A 259 -2.97 -10.16 -24.02
CA THR A 259 -2.76 -10.98 -25.23
C THR A 259 -3.12 -10.17 -26.48
N PRO A 260 -2.75 -10.63 -27.69
CA PRO A 260 -3.19 -9.98 -28.92
C PRO A 260 -4.73 -9.88 -29.07
N PHE A 261 -5.50 -10.75 -28.40
CA PHE A 261 -6.96 -10.78 -28.48
C PHE A 261 -7.67 -10.07 -27.32
N ASP A 262 -6.98 -9.88 -26.19
CA ASP A 262 -7.44 -9.10 -25.04
C ASP A 262 -6.24 -8.29 -24.53
N PRO A 263 -6.04 -7.07 -25.05
CA PRO A 263 -4.86 -6.25 -24.78
C PRO A 263 -4.92 -5.56 -23.40
N LYS A 264 -5.73 -6.11 -22.50
CA LYS A 264 -6.02 -5.57 -21.17
C LYS A 264 -5.46 -6.52 -20.14
N GLU A 265 -4.59 -6.01 -19.27
CA GLU A 265 -4.24 -6.71 -18.05
C GLU A 265 -5.40 -6.61 -17.08
N ARG A 266 -5.90 -7.74 -16.57
CA ARG A 266 -7.11 -7.76 -15.74
C ARG A 266 -6.81 -8.26 -14.33
N PRO A 267 -7.13 -7.48 -13.28
CA PRO A 267 -7.19 -8.00 -11.93
C PRO A 267 -8.19 -9.15 -11.81
N VAL A 268 -7.79 -10.23 -11.12
CA VAL A 268 -8.66 -11.34 -10.77
C VAL A 268 -8.94 -11.29 -9.28
N TYR A 269 -10.22 -11.27 -8.91
CA TYR A 269 -10.69 -11.25 -7.52
C TYR A 269 -11.29 -12.59 -7.14
N LEU A 270 -11.39 -12.81 -5.84
CA LEU A 270 -12.03 -13.98 -5.26
C LEU A 270 -13.32 -13.56 -4.57
N ASP A 271 -14.43 -14.14 -5.01
CA ASP A 271 -15.76 -13.99 -4.41
C ASP A 271 -15.95 -15.11 -3.39
N GLY A 272 -16.06 -14.79 -2.10
CA GLY A 272 -16.28 -15.75 -1.02
C GLY A 272 -17.72 -15.70 -0.51
N LYS A 273 -18.45 -16.82 -0.60
CA LYS A 273 -19.87 -16.88 -0.21
C LYS A 273 -20.12 -17.39 1.21
N LYS A 274 -19.14 -18.02 1.85
CA LYS A 274 -19.29 -18.65 3.18
C LYS A 274 -18.01 -18.53 4.02
N HIS A 275 -18.16 -18.46 5.35
CA HIS A 275 -17.05 -18.48 6.31
C HIS A 275 -16.55 -19.93 6.52
N ASP A 276 -15.87 -20.54 5.55
CA ASP A 276 -15.28 -21.88 5.73
C ASP A 276 -14.29 -22.33 4.64
N HIS A 277 -13.70 -21.42 3.85
CA HIS A 277 -12.88 -21.80 2.68
C HIS A 277 -13.67 -22.43 1.53
N GLY A 278 -15.00 -22.29 1.55
CA GLY A 278 -15.91 -22.88 0.58
C GLY A 278 -16.68 -21.91 -0.30
N ASP A 279 -17.25 -22.48 -1.37
CA ASP A 279 -18.11 -21.81 -2.35
C ASP A 279 -17.53 -20.52 -2.94
N CYS A 280 -16.20 -20.50 -3.12
CA CYS A 280 -15.49 -19.39 -3.68
C CYS A 280 -15.50 -19.43 -5.21
N ALA A 281 -15.49 -18.28 -5.88
CA ALA A 281 -15.34 -18.23 -7.34
C ALA A 281 -14.42 -17.09 -7.75
N MET A 282 -13.54 -17.33 -8.73
CA MET A 282 -12.70 -16.29 -9.29
C MET A 282 -13.42 -15.57 -10.42
N TYR A 283 -13.24 -14.26 -10.49
CA TYR A 283 -13.81 -13.42 -11.53
C TYR A 283 -12.93 -12.21 -11.82
N TYR A 284 -13.16 -11.56 -12.95
CA TYR A 284 -12.67 -10.21 -13.22
C TYR A 284 -13.84 -9.27 -13.50
N LEU A 285 -13.60 -7.96 -13.45
CA LEU A 285 -14.61 -6.95 -13.77
C LEU A 285 -14.53 -6.56 -15.24
N ASN A 286 -15.68 -6.53 -15.91
CA ASN A 286 -15.83 -5.92 -17.23
C ASN A 286 -15.75 -4.39 -17.12
N ASP A 287 -15.67 -3.69 -18.26
CA ASP A 287 -15.56 -2.23 -18.28
C ASP A 287 -16.79 -1.52 -17.67
N ASP A 288 -17.95 -2.21 -17.64
CA ASP A 288 -19.18 -1.76 -17.00
C ASP A 288 -19.27 -2.14 -15.51
N ASN A 289 -18.18 -2.66 -14.92
CA ASN A 289 -18.09 -3.22 -13.57
C ASN A 289 -18.95 -4.47 -13.31
N SER A 290 -19.47 -5.13 -14.34
CA SER A 290 -20.11 -6.44 -14.16
C SER A 290 -19.08 -7.54 -13.89
N LYS A 291 -19.42 -8.52 -13.04
CA LYS A 291 -18.56 -9.67 -12.74
C LYS A 291 -18.58 -10.66 -13.90
N GLN A 292 -17.41 -11.00 -14.44
CA GLN A 292 -17.22 -12.14 -15.34
C GLN A 292 -16.49 -13.27 -14.59
N TYR A 293 -17.24 -14.29 -14.18
CA TYR A 293 -16.65 -15.46 -13.53
C TYR A 293 -15.80 -16.26 -14.51
N ILE A 294 -14.61 -16.64 -14.03
CA ILE A 294 -13.64 -17.44 -14.76
C ILE A 294 -13.52 -18.87 -14.22
N THR A 295 -14.07 -19.13 -13.03
CA THR A 295 -14.21 -20.47 -12.47
C THR A 295 -15.65 -20.74 -12.05
N LYS A 296 -15.99 -22.04 -11.96
CA LYS A 296 -17.13 -22.47 -11.13
C LYS A 296 -16.78 -22.28 -9.65
N ALA A 297 -17.78 -22.43 -8.77
CA ALA A 297 -17.55 -22.44 -7.33
C ALA A 297 -16.57 -23.56 -6.94
N PHE A 298 -15.63 -23.28 -6.06
CA PHE A 298 -14.61 -24.21 -5.59
C PHE A 298 -14.22 -23.95 -4.13
N GLN A 299 -13.53 -24.92 -3.54
CA GLN A 299 -12.95 -24.81 -2.20
C GLN A 299 -11.52 -24.29 -2.33
N THR A 300 -11.17 -23.21 -1.61
CA THR A 300 -9.81 -22.63 -1.74
C THR A 300 -8.75 -23.57 -1.19
N GLN A 301 -9.09 -24.40 -0.20
CA GLN A 301 -8.25 -25.48 0.28
C GLN A 301 -8.56 -26.81 -0.44
N PRO A 302 -7.54 -27.55 -0.90
CA PRO A 302 -6.11 -27.24 -0.88
C PRO A 302 -5.63 -26.38 -2.08
N ILE A 303 -6.52 -26.07 -3.03
CA ILE A 303 -6.16 -25.64 -4.39
C ILE A 303 -5.23 -24.42 -4.42
N MET A 304 -5.51 -23.41 -3.59
CA MET A 304 -4.79 -22.13 -3.58
C MET A 304 -3.63 -22.10 -2.57
N TYR A 305 -3.53 -23.08 -1.67
CA TYR A 305 -2.60 -23.07 -0.53
C TYR A 305 -1.31 -23.86 -0.77
N VAL A 306 -1.34 -24.81 -1.71
CA VAL A 306 -0.19 -25.68 -1.95
C VAL A 306 0.85 -25.03 -2.83
N ALA A 307 2.11 -25.39 -2.60
CA ALA A 307 3.20 -25.13 -3.52
C ALA A 307 2.83 -25.54 -4.96
N GLY A 308 2.95 -24.61 -5.91
CA GLY A 308 2.52 -24.84 -7.29
C GLY A 308 1.01 -24.70 -7.49
N SER A 309 0.30 -24.03 -6.59
CA SER A 309 -1.15 -23.78 -6.71
C SER A 309 -1.53 -23.10 -8.02
N GLU A 310 -0.71 -22.22 -8.59
CA GLU A 310 -1.01 -21.63 -9.90
C GLU A 310 -1.18 -22.71 -10.98
N LEU A 311 -0.28 -23.70 -11.03
CA LEU A 311 -0.39 -24.81 -11.96
C LEU A 311 -1.64 -25.66 -11.67
N LEU A 312 -1.97 -25.84 -10.39
CA LEU A 312 -3.16 -26.57 -9.97
C LEU A 312 -4.42 -25.83 -10.43
N VAL A 313 -4.55 -24.53 -10.13
CA VAL A 313 -5.64 -23.66 -10.59
C VAL A 313 -5.80 -23.73 -12.10
N LYS A 314 -4.72 -23.56 -12.87
CA LYS A 314 -4.75 -23.66 -14.33
C LYS A 314 -5.27 -25.01 -14.82
N LYS A 315 -4.84 -26.10 -14.18
CA LYS A 315 -5.18 -27.48 -14.58
C LYS A 315 -6.52 -27.99 -14.06
N THR A 316 -7.05 -27.45 -12.96
CA THR A 316 -8.27 -27.97 -12.32
C THR A 316 -9.44 -27.01 -12.46
N LEU A 317 -9.21 -25.71 -12.28
CA LEU A 317 -10.28 -24.71 -12.29
C LEU A 317 -10.48 -24.07 -13.66
N LEU A 318 -9.43 -24.07 -14.51
CA LEU A 318 -9.43 -23.44 -15.84
C LEU A 318 -9.17 -24.47 -16.97
N SER A 319 -9.35 -25.77 -16.71
CA SER A 319 -8.99 -26.83 -17.65
C SER A 319 -9.74 -26.76 -18.99
N ASP A 320 -10.98 -26.27 -18.96
CA ASP A 320 -11.86 -26.08 -20.11
C ASP A 320 -11.71 -24.68 -20.74
N ARG A 321 -10.84 -23.83 -20.18
CA ARG A 321 -10.61 -22.44 -20.56
C ARG A 321 -9.13 -22.16 -20.77
N LYS A 322 -8.55 -22.81 -21.78
CA LYS A 322 -7.10 -22.71 -22.08
C LYS A 322 -6.66 -21.26 -22.28
N ASP A 323 -7.50 -20.42 -22.89
CA ASP A 323 -7.27 -18.99 -23.07
C ASP A 323 -7.01 -18.28 -21.74
N LEU A 324 -7.79 -18.58 -20.71
CA LEU A 324 -7.63 -18.00 -19.37
C LEU A 324 -6.49 -18.67 -18.60
N ALA A 325 -6.35 -19.99 -18.71
CA ALA A 325 -5.30 -20.75 -18.03
C ALA A 325 -3.90 -20.29 -18.47
N ASP A 326 -3.70 -19.98 -19.75
CA ASP A 326 -2.40 -19.50 -20.25
C ASP A 326 -2.05 -18.09 -19.72
N ARG A 327 -3.08 -17.28 -19.41
CA ARG A 327 -2.94 -15.87 -18.99
C ARG A 327 -2.92 -15.66 -17.49
N PHE A 328 -3.46 -16.62 -16.73
CA PHE A 328 -3.67 -16.47 -15.30
C PHE A 328 -2.35 -16.51 -14.52
N HIS A 329 -2.16 -15.60 -13.58
CA HIS A 329 -1.01 -15.63 -12.66
C HIS A 329 -1.45 -15.20 -11.26
N LEU A 330 -0.92 -15.83 -10.22
CA LEU A 330 -1.17 -15.38 -8.84
C LEU A 330 -0.33 -14.14 -8.53
N ILE A 331 -0.85 -13.22 -7.71
CA ILE A 331 -0.07 -12.06 -7.23
C ILE A 331 1.17 -12.54 -6.46
N GLU A 332 0.96 -13.51 -5.56
CA GLU A 332 2.02 -14.18 -4.83
C GLU A 332 1.81 -15.69 -4.91
N PRO A 333 2.54 -16.43 -5.76
CA PRO A 333 2.45 -17.87 -5.79
C PRO A 333 2.98 -18.44 -4.46
N PRO A 334 2.29 -19.42 -3.84
CA PRO A 334 2.74 -20.07 -2.61
C PRO A 334 4.13 -20.66 -2.81
N LYS A 335 5.09 -20.15 -2.04
CA LYS A 335 6.49 -20.57 -2.14
C LYS A 335 6.61 -22.01 -1.66
N ALA A 336 7.11 -22.89 -2.53
CA ALA A 336 7.39 -24.25 -2.14
C ALA A 336 8.61 -24.28 -1.21
N LYS A 337 8.51 -24.92 -0.04
CA LYS A 337 9.72 -25.33 0.71
C LYS A 337 10.65 -26.18 -0.17
N PHE A 338 10.09 -26.88 -1.16
CA PHE A 338 10.83 -27.70 -2.12
C PHE A 338 11.65 -26.89 -3.13
N THR A 339 11.22 -25.67 -3.54
CA THR A 339 12.03 -24.81 -4.42
C THR A 339 13.24 -24.24 -3.69
N ASP A 340 13.14 -24.00 -2.39
CA ASP A 340 14.30 -23.62 -1.55
C ASP A 340 15.31 -24.78 -1.43
N ILE A 341 14.83 -26.03 -1.43
CA ILE A 341 15.68 -27.25 -1.41
C ILE A 341 16.31 -27.51 -2.78
N LEU A 342 15.56 -27.39 -3.88
CA LEU A 342 16.05 -27.60 -5.25
C LEU A 342 17.05 -26.53 -5.71
N LYS A 343 16.98 -25.31 -5.17
CA LYS A 343 17.98 -24.26 -5.38
C LYS A 343 19.33 -24.56 -4.69
N GLY A 344 19.46 -25.73 -4.05
CA GLY A 344 20.70 -26.32 -3.57
C GLY A 344 21.39 -25.45 -2.53
N ASP A 345 20.85 -25.40 -1.31
CA ASP A 345 21.42 -24.72 -0.13
C ASP A 345 21.90 -23.26 -0.32
N LYS A 346 21.65 -22.63 -1.47
CA LYS A 346 21.77 -21.19 -1.67
C LYS A 346 20.59 -20.52 -0.96
N LYS A 347 20.71 -20.52 0.35
CA LYS A 347 19.84 -19.84 1.27
C LYS A 347 19.72 -18.39 0.80
N TYR A 348 18.50 -17.97 0.42
CA TYR A 348 18.24 -16.59 0.02
C TYR A 348 18.86 -15.63 1.05
N SER A 349 19.78 -14.79 0.58
CA SER A 349 20.62 -13.95 1.41
C SER A 349 20.32 -12.46 1.22
N GLY A 350 19.14 -12.12 0.72
CA GLY A 350 18.69 -10.73 0.56
C GLY A 350 19.30 -9.98 -0.63
N TRP A 351 19.82 -10.69 -1.65
CA TRP A 351 20.26 -10.06 -2.91
C TRP A 351 19.11 -9.69 -3.85
N GLY A 352 17.88 -10.03 -3.46
CA GLY A 352 16.66 -9.83 -4.22
C GLY A 352 16.29 -11.01 -5.11
N GLU A 353 15.00 -11.18 -5.34
CA GLU A 353 14.42 -12.08 -6.33
C GLU A 353 14.38 -11.37 -7.70
N ASP A 354 14.34 -12.17 -8.77
CA ASP A 354 14.15 -11.67 -10.14
C ASP A 354 12.66 -11.38 -10.39
N ALA A 355 12.38 -10.45 -11.32
CA ALA A 355 11.01 -10.19 -11.78
C ALA A 355 10.41 -11.44 -12.46
N LEU A 356 9.13 -11.69 -12.21
CA LEU A 356 8.36 -12.69 -12.94
C LEU A 356 7.89 -12.13 -14.29
N ILE A 357 7.25 -12.98 -15.11
CA ILE A 357 6.71 -12.57 -16.40
C ILE A 357 5.66 -11.46 -16.19
N GLY A 358 5.80 -10.37 -16.96
CA GLY A 358 4.93 -9.19 -16.88
C GLY A 358 5.21 -8.30 -15.67
N GLU A 359 6.31 -8.52 -14.95
CA GLU A 359 6.77 -7.65 -13.87
C GLU A 359 8.00 -6.82 -14.26
N GLU A 360 8.14 -5.66 -13.65
CA GLU A 360 9.35 -4.84 -13.66
C GLU A 360 9.82 -4.55 -12.23
N LEU A 361 11.13 -4.37 -12.05
CA LEU A 361 11.73 -4.10 -10.74
C LEU A 361 11.87 -2.59 -10.54
N GLU A 362 11.37 -2.12 -9.40
CA GLU A 362 11.63 -0.77 -8.89
C GLU A 362 12.31 -0.87 -7.52
N ASP A 363 13.53 -0.36 -7.42
CA ASP A 363 14.30 -0.36 -6.17
C ASP A 363 14.28 1.05 -5.55
N VAL A 364 13.58 1.19 -4.42
CA VAL A 364 13.49 2.47 -3.69
C VAL A 364 14.54 2.55 -2.59
N ASP A 365 15.46 3.50 -2.73
CA ASP A 365 16.44 3.85 -1.70
C ASP A 365 15.75 4.34 -0.42
N PRO A 366 16.11 3.84 0.77
CA PRO A 366 15.42 4.19 2.00
C PRO A 366 15.93 5.53 2.58
N ARG A 367 15.96 6.61 1.79
CA ARG A 367 16.49 7.92 2.22
C ARG A 367 15.57 8.63 3.22
N GLY A 368 16.16 9.23 4.24
CA GLY A 368 15.44 9.97 5.28
C GLY A 368 14.37 10.92 4.73
N GLY A 369 13.16 10.84 5.31
CA GLY A 369 12.04 11.72 4.98
C GLY A 369 11.27 11.33 3.72
N THR A 370 11.68 10.28 3.02
CA THR A 370 10.94 9.73 1.87
C THR A 370 9.75 8.93 2.35
N LEU A 371 8.55 9.29 1.87
CA LEU A 371 7.32 8.51 2.02
C LEU A 371 7.17 7.60 0.81
N VAL A 372 6.80 6.35 1.05
CA VAL A 372 6.30 5.44 0.02
C VAL A 372 4.88 5.00 0.34
N LEU A 373 4.07 4.82 -0.69
CA LEU A 373 2.67 4.42 -0.63
C LEU A 373 2.39 3.38 -1.72
N PHE A 374 1.67 2.31 -1.38
CA PHE A 374 1.22 1.31 -2.35
C PHE A 374 0.00 0.54 -1.83
N ASP A 375 -0.73 -0.13 -2.72
CA ASP A 375 -1.85 -0.99 -2.34
C ASP A 375 -1.35 -2.30 -1.72
N SER A 376 -1.89 -2.66 -0.56
CA SER A 376 -1.34 -3.74 0.29
C SER A 376 -1.52 -5.13 -0.31
N VAL A 377 -2.47 -5.29 -1.23
CA VAL A 377 -2.82 -6.58 -1.84
C VAL A 377 -2.06 -6.78 -3.15
N SER A 378 -1.92 -5.72 -3.95
CA SER A 378 -1.54 -5.84 -5.36
C SER A 378 -0.06 -5.69 -5.67
N LEU A 379 0.75 -5.12 -4.76
CA LEU A 379 2.18 -4.90 -5.00
C LEU A 379 3.07 -5.84 -4.19
N PRO A 380 3.58 -6.95 -4.79
CA PRO A 380 4.63 -7.75 -4.19
C PRO A 380 5.89 -6.91 -4.00
N HIS A 381 6.56 -7.10 -2.86
CA HIS A 381 7.77 -6.36 -2.53
C HIS A 381 8.64 -7.11 -1.54
N GLU A 382 9.90 -6.71 -1.45
CA GLU A 382 10.90 -7.25 -0.53
C GLU A 382 11.85 -6.16 -0.03
N VAL A 383 12.53 -6.40 1.08
CA VAL A 383 13.58 -5.50 1.57
C VAL A 383 14.92 -6.19 1.35
N LEU A 384 15.76 -5.60 0.50
CA LEU A 384 17.11 -6.11 0.23
C LEU A 384 17.96 -6.06 1.49
N ALA A 385 18.99 -6.91 1.56
CA ALA A 385 19.88 -6.95 2.71
C ALA A 385 20.55 -5.59 2.95
N THR A 386 20.50 -5.11 4.18
CA THR A 386 21.33 -4.00 4.63
C THR A 386 22.79 -4.45 4.70
N LYS A 387 23.73 -3.51 4.54
CA LYS A 387 25.17 -3.79 4.58
C LYS A 387 25.76 -3.40 5.93
N ALA A 388 26.24 -2.16 6.07
CA ALA A 388 27.00 -1.75 7.25
C ALA A 388 26.15 -1.06 8.33
N LYS A 389 25.10 -0.35 7.94
CA LYS A 389 24.29 0.48 8.85
C LYS A 389 22.91 -0.13 9.08
N ALA A 390 22.31 0.21 10.23
CA ALA A 390 20.92 -0.14 10.50
C ALA A 390 19.96 0.76 9.71
N ARG A 391 18.96 0.16 9.09
CA ARG A 391 17.89 0.82 8.36
C ARG A 391 16.66 0.97 9.25
N TRP A 392 16.06 2.16 9.27
CA TRP A 392 14.94 2.51 10.11
C TRP A 392 13.80 3.12 9.30
N ALA A 393 12.58 2.83 9.72
CA ALA A 393 11.38 3.44 9.16
C ALA A 393 10.28 3.55 10.21
N CYS A 394 9.40 4.54 10.04
CA CYS A 394 8.01 4.39 10.42
C CYS A 394 7.33 3.58 9.34
N SER A 395 6.56 2.55 9.70
CA SER A 395 5.76 1.80 8.74
C SER A 395 4.38 1.51 9.29
N GLY A 396 3.41 1.45 8.40
CA GLY A 396 2.05 1.23 8.79
C GLY A 396 1.13 0.81 7.66
N TRP A 397 -0.08 0.50 8.07
CA TRP A 397 -1.17 0.12 7.17
C TRP A 397 -2.39 0.97 7.48
N MET A 398 -3.03 1.46 6.43
CA MET A 398 -4.36 2.04 6.51
C MET A 398 -5.35 0.91 6.32
N HIS A 399 -6.29 0.78 7.26
CA HIS A 399 -7.24 -0.32 7.26
C HIS A 399 -8.57 0.07 6.65
N GLU A 400 -9.20 -0.90 6.00
CA GLU A 400 -10.64 -0.90 5.73
C GLU A 400 -11.28 -2.01 6.57
N ASP A 401 -12.59 -1.90 6.78
CA ASP A 401 -13.35 -3.00 7.34
C ASP A 401 -13.28 -4.20 6.37
N GLN A 402 -13.25 -5.39 6.95
CA GLN A 402 -13.27 -6.61 6.18
C GLN A 402 -14.59 -6.73 5.42
N GLN A 403 -14.56 -7.37 4.25
CA GLN A 403 -15.78 -7.65 3.48
C GLN A 403 -16.79 -8.41 4.34
N ALA A 404 -18.06 -8.00 4.26
CA ALA A 404 -19.16 -8.76 4.84
C ALA A 404 -19.40 -10.00 4.00
N ILE A 405 -19.69 -11.13 4.64
CA ILE A 405 -20.20 -12.29 3.90
C ILE A 405 -21.64 -12.01 3.54
N GLN A 406 -21.99 -12.22 2.27
CA GLN A 406 -23.37 -12.19 1.84
C GLN A 406 -24.08 -13.40 2.46
N GLU A 407 -24.92 -13.17 3.48
CA GLU A 407 -25.87 -14.18 3.92
C GLU A 407 -26.80 -14.50 2.74
N VAL A 408 -26.78 -15.76 2.28
CA VAL A 408 -27.59 -16.26 1.16
C VAL A 408 -29.00 -16.59 1.62
#